data_AF-A0AAU3F1K4-F1
#
_entry.id   AF-A0AAU3F1K4-F1
#
_cell.length_a   1.000
_cell.length_b   1.000
_cell.length_c   1.000
_cell.angle_alpha   90.00
_cell.angle_beta   90.00
_cell.angle_gamma   90.00
#
_symmetry.space_group_name_H-M   'P 1'
#
loop_
_entity.id
_entity.type
_entity.pdbx_description
1 polymer ?
#
loop_
_entity_poly.entity_id
_entity_poly.type
_entity_poly.pdbx_seq_one_letter_code
_entity_poly.pdbx_strand_id
1 'polypeptide(L)'
;MTSNGSASRDATFRYQRVADKLRKEIGDGTHRPGERLPTQEELADRYQVSRATVIQALDLLRDRGLIVTRQGSGTFVASEPDVLPTLTTDGEDVLAADEPQQTAAGLGPRLIEAFEEPHVRIDAVSLTAESLNMALAEPLQLIRSGRITPETVKVRVMVPSRDLDLAFPRPAEEESGDGQLVHDHWLSLRNNHGAVLRHSLRSLRSTRGIDVEVTLRALPFTPPVKLYLLNGSEALFAFYIVTKREEQIDDTPQEIFDVLGSNSMLFPFGLGGGARDEAFVTQAQEWFDGLWGTLAKGITLGS
;
A
#
# COMPACT_ATOMS: atom_id res chain seq x y z
N MET A 1 8.32 -35.60 -26.31
CA MET A 1 8.11 -34.49 -27.28
C MET A 1 7.79 -33.24 -26.48
N THR A 2 8.73 -32.30 -26.49
CA THR A 2 8.73 -31.00 -25.82
C THR A 2 7.92 -29.97 -26.62
N SER A 3 6.90 -29.34 -26.02
CA SER A 3 6.34 -28.05 -26.49
C SER A 3 5.25 -27.49 -25.53
N ASN A 4 5.59 -27.10 -24.29
CA ASN A 4 4.67 -26.27 -23.49
C ASN A 4 5.34 -25.08 -22.76
N GLY A 5 6.67 -25.13 -22.53
CA GLY A 5 7.42 -24.00 -21.96
C GLY A 5 7.70 -22.84 -22.95
N SER A 6 7.52 -23.05 -24.25
CA SER A 6 7.70 -22.01 -25.28
C SER A 6 6.53 -21.03 -25.32
N ALA A 7 5.29 -21.51 -25.10
CA ALA A 7 4.08 -20.69 -25.29
C ALA A 7 3.87 -19.69 -24.15
N SER A 8 4.21 -20.06 -22.90
CA SER A 8 4.12 -19.18 -21.73
C SER A 8 5.15 -18.06 -21.76
N ARG A 9 6.43 -18.37 -22.03
CA ARG A 9 7.46 -17.34 -22.27
C ARG A 9 7.09 -16.41 -23.43
N ASP A 10 6.59 -16.97 -24.52
CA ASP A 10 6.22 -16.20 -25.70
C ASP A 10 5.02 -15.26 -25.44
N ALA A 11 4.06 -15.67 -24.60
CA ALA A 11 3.00 -14.79 -24.11
C ALA A 11 3.55 -13.67 -23.20
N THR A 12 4.50 -13.99 -22.31
CA THR A 12 5.18 -13.00 -21.45
C THR A 12 5.92 -11.94 -22.27
N PHE A 13 6.67 -12.37 -23.28
CA PHE A 13 7.37 -11.45 -24.18
C PHE A 13 6.43 -10.62 -25.06
N ARG A 14 5.21 -11.11 -25.33
CA ARG A 14 4.25 -10.41 -26.19
C ARG A 14 3.57 -9.24 -25.48
N TYR A 15 3.08 -9.40 -24.24
CA TYR A 15 2.45 -8.27 -23.53
C TYR A 15 3.47 -7.19 -23.12
N GLN A 16 4.69 -7.58 -22.73
CA GLN A 16 5.75 -6.63 -22.39
C GLN A 16 6.11 -5.74 -23.58
N ARG A 17 6.20 -6.31 -24.79
CA ARG A 17 6.43 -5.52 -26.01
C ARG A 17 5.31 -4.52 -26.29
N VAL A 18 4.05 -4.89 -26.02
CA VAL A 18 2.89 -3.98 -26.18
C VAL A 18 2.96 -2.85 -25.16
N ALA A 19 3.26 -3.16 -23.90
CA ALA A 19 3.42 -2.17 -22.84
C ALA A 19 4.58 -1.21 -23.11
N ASP A 20 5.72 -1.70 -23.61
CA ASP A 20 6.86 -0.85 -23.95
C ASP A 20 6.57 0.11 -25.11
N LYS A 21 5.82 -0.35 -26.12
CA LYS A 21 5.38 0.51 -27.23
C LYS A 21 4.45 1.61 -26.74
N LEU A 22 3.39 1.24 -25.98
CA LEU A 22 2.45 2.21 -25.41
C LEU A 22 3.13 3.19 -24.44
N ARG A 23 4.09 2.73 -23.63
CA ARG A 23 4.90 3.60 -22.77
C ARG A 23 5.69 4.63 -23.58
N LYS A 24 6.26 4.22 -24.73
CA LYS A 24 6.98 5.13 -25.61
C LYS A 24 6.04 6.16 -26.22
N GLU A 25 4.86 5.75 -26.66
CA GLU A 25 3.81 6.64 -27.20
C GLU A 25 3.28 7.64 -26.16
N ILE A 26 3.23 7.26 -24.88
CA ILE A 26 2.92 8.19 -23.78
C ILE A 26 4.10 9.16 -23.58
N GLY A 27 5.33 8.65 -23.54
CA GLY A 27 6.53 9.45 -23.29
C GLY A 27 6.92 10.43 -24.41
N ASP A 28 6.53 10.14 -25.66
CA ASP A 28 6.74 11.03 -26.81
C ASP A 28 5.55 11.95 -27.12
N GLY A 29 4.48 11.86 -26.32
CA GLY A 29 3.30 12.72 -26.41
C GLY A 29 2.31 12.33 -27.51
N THR A 30 2.46 11.16 -28.13
CA THR A 30 1.46 10.57 -29.05
C THR A 30 0.12 10.36 -28.32
N HIS A 31 0.16 10.00 -27.04
CA HIS A 31 -0.98 10.02 -26.14
C HIS A 31 -0.71 11.01 -25.00
N ARG A 32 -1.49 12.08 -24.92
CA ARG A 32 -1.27 13.17 -23.96
C ARG A 32 -1.79 12.80 -22.57
N PRO A 33 -1.20 13.35 -21.50
CA PRO A 33 -1.80 13.36 -20.15
C PRO A 33 -3.31 13.64 -20.16
N GLY A 34 -4.10 12.77 -19.51
CA GLY A 34 -5.55 12.89 -19.44
C GLY A 34 -6.30 12.43 -20.70
N GLU A 35 -5.61 12.09 -21.78
CA GLU A 35 -6.21 11.58 -23.01
C GLU A 35 -6.70 10.14 -22.83
N ARG A 36 -7.84 9.81 -23.44
CA ARG A 36 -8.36 8.46 -23.48
C ARG A 36 -7.56 7.62 -24.48
N LEU A 37 -7.01 6.50 -24.02
CA LEU A 37 -6.38 5.51 -24.89
C LEU A 37 -7.42 4.79 -25.76
N PRO A 38 -7.01 4.28 -26.94
CA PRO A 38 -7.86 3.39 -27.73
C PRO A 38 -8.36 2.20 -26.90
N THR A 39 -9.52 1.67 -27.28
CA THR A 39 -10.16 0.53 -26.62
C THR A 39 -9.28 -0.73 -26.70
N GLN A 40 -9.56 -1.71 -25.83
CA GLN A 40 -8.81 -2.98 -25.83
C GLN A 40 -8.88 -3.71 -27.17
N GLU A 41 -10.00 -3.57 -27.89
CA GLU A 41 -10.21 -4.15 -29.21
C GLU A 41 -9.36 -3.44 -30.26
N GLU A 42 -9.39 -2.10 -30.29
CA GLU A 42 -8.56 -1.29 -31.20
C GLU A 42 -7.07 -1.49 -30.96
N LEU A 43 -6.64 -1.63 -29.71
CA LEU A 43 -5.25 -1.92 -29.36
C LEU A 43 -4.84 -3.35 -29.76
N ALA A 44 -5.75 -4.32 -29.65
CA ALA A 44 -5.50 -5.71 -30.06
C ALA A 44 -5.28 -5.79 -31.57
N ASP A 45 -6.12 -5.11 -32.35
CA ASP A 45 -6.00 -5.00 -33.79
C ASP A 45 -4.75 -4.23 -34.20
N ARG A 46 -4.47 -3.08 -33.56
CA ARG A 46 -3.31 -2.25 -33.87
C ARG A 46 -1.98 -2.96 -33.62
N TYR A 47 -1.89 -3.72 -32.53
CA TYR A 47 -0.67 -4.44 -32.16
C TYR A 47 -0.62 -5.88 -32.69
N GLN A 48 -1.67 -6.34 -33.37
CA GLN A 48 -1.80 -7.71 -33.92
C GLN A 48 -1.57 -8.77 -32.83
N VAL A 49 -2.22 -8.60 -31.68
CA VAL A 49 -2.13 -9.50 -30.52
C VAL A 49 -3.53 -9.87 -30.01
N SER A 50 -3.60 -10.88 -29.14
CA SER A 50 -4.88 -11.21 -28.49
C SER A 50 -5.31 -10.11 -27.52
N ARG A 51 -6.63 -9.97 -27.32
CA ARG A 51 -7.18 -9.06 -26.30
C ARG A 51 -6.65 -9.34 -24.90
N ALA A 52 -6.42 -10.60 -24.54
CA ALA A 52 -5.81 -10.97 -23.25
C ALA A 52 -4.39 -10.40 -23.09
N THR A 53 -3.60 -10.38 -24.17
CA THR A 53 -2.26 -9.77 -24.20
C THR A 53 -2.33 -8.25 -24.02
N VAL A 54 -3.34 -7.59 -24.59
CA VAL A 54 -3.57 -6.14 -24.38
C VAL A 54 -3.97 -5.86 -22.93
N ILE A 55 -4.85 -6.66 -22.36
CA ILE A 55 -5.26 -6.52 -20.94
C ILE A 55 -4.03 -6.58 -20.04
N GLN A 56 -3.18 -7.60 -20.19
CA GLN A 56 -1.93 -7.73 -19.43
C GLN A 56 -0.96 -6.55 -19.65
N ALA A 57 -0.89 -6.00 -20.85
CA ALA A 57 -0.05 -4.84 -21.14
C ALA A 57 -0.58 -3.55 -20.48
N LEU A 58 -1.91 -3.35 -20.47
CA LEU A 58 -2.56 -2.23 -19.80
C LEU A 58 -2.44 -2.37 -18.26
N ASP A 59 -2.57 -3.58 -17.73
CA ASP A 59 -2.36 -3.85 -16.31
C ASP A 59 -0.94 -3.45 -15.89
N LEU A 60 0.09 -3.83 -16.66
CA LEU A 60 1.47 -3.44 -16.38
C LEU A 60 1.69 -1.92 -16.41
N LEU A 61 1.02 -1.19 -17.31
CA LEU A 61 1.13 0.27 -17.38
C LEU A 61 0.37 0.97 -16.25
N ARG A 62 -0.75 0.38 -15.80
CA ARG A 62 -1.51 0.84 -14.64
C ARG A 62 -0.70 0.66 -13.35
N ASP A 63 -0.07 -0.49 -13.19
CA ASP A 63 0.79 -0.79 -12.03
C ASP A 63 2.00 0.16 -11.97
N ARG A 64 2.43 0.69 -13.12
CA ARG A 64 3.49 1.70 -13.23
C ARG A 64 2.98 3.15 -13.12
N GLY A 65 1.70 3.36 -12.87
CA GLY A 65 1.09 4.69 -12.75
C GLY A 65 1.07 5.51 -14.04
N LEU A 66 1.25 4.88 -15.21
CA LEU A 66 1.27 5.59 -16.49
C LEU A 66 -0.13 5.79 -17.08
N ILE A 67 -1.10 4.99 -16.63
CA ILE A 67 -2.49 5.03 -17.09
C ILE A 67 -3.45 4.76 -15.92
N VAL A 68 -4.68 5.24 -16.04
CA VAL A 68 -5.78 5.01 -15.10
C VAL A 68 -7.01 4.46 -15.82
N THR A 69 -7.66 3.44 -15.26
CA THR A 69 -8.90 2.89 -15.80
C THR A 69 -10.09 3.43 -15.02
N ARG A 70 -11.06 4.03 -15.72
CA ARG A 70 -12.33 4.48 -15.14
C ARG A 70 -13.42 3.52 -15.58
N GLN A 71 -14.06 2.85 -14.62
CA GLN A 71 -15.10 1.86 -14.90
C GLN A 71 -16.23 2.48 -15.74
N GLY A 72 -16.51 1.90 -16.91
CA GLY A 72 -17.52 2.39 -17.87
C GLY A 72 -17.08 3.56 -18.76
N SER A 73 -15.94 4.22 -18.48
CA SER A 73 -15.47 5.39 -19.24
C SER A 73 -14.20 5.16 -20.06
N GLY A 74 -13.49 4.05 -19.85
CA GLY A 74 -12.31 3.66 -20.61
C GLY A 74 -10.99 3.82 -19.83
N THR A 75 -9.87 3.80 -20.56
CA THR A 75 -8.52 3.92 -19.99
C THR A 75 -7.89 5.23 -20.44
N PHE A 76 -7.23 5.94 -19.54
CA PHE A 76 -6.69 7.29 -19.76
C PHE A 76 -5.21 7.35 -19.39
N VAL A 77 -4.43 8.19 -20.08
CA VAL A 77 -3.03 8.46 -19.69
C VAL A 77 -3.02 9.23 -18.36
N ALA A 78 -2.17 8.79 -17.43
CA ALA A 78 -2.00 9.49 -16.16
C ALA A 78 -1.41 10.89 -16.41
N SER A 79 -2.05 11.91 -15.84
CA SER A 79 -1.44 13.24 -15.79
C SER A 79 -0.50 13.32 -14.59
N GLU A 80 0.68 13.93 -14.76
CA GLU A 80 1.50 14.34 -13.61
C GLU A 80 0.62 15.14 -12.62
N PRO A 81 0.88 15.03 -11.30
CA PRO A 81 0.15 15.79 -10.31
C PRO A 81 0.41 17.27 -10.56
N ASP A 82 -0.65 18.02 -10.85
CA ASP A 82 -0.58 19.46 -11.04
C ASP A 82 -0.03 20.09 -9.75
N VAL A 83 1.13 20.71 -9.87
CA VAL A 83 1.79 21.48 -8.82
C VAL A 83 1.02 22.80 -8.67
N LEU A 84 0.14 22.87 -7.66
CA LEU A 84 -0.53 24.04 -7.08
C LEU A 84 -1.10 25.11 -8.05
N PRO A 85 -2.38 25.46 -7.86
CA PRO A 85 -2.77 26.86 -7.83
C PRO A 85 -3.14 27.27 -6.39
N THR A 86 -2.42 28.29 -5.93
CA THR A 86 -2.94 29.53 -5.34
C THR A 86 -4.15 29.42 -4.40
N LEU A 87 -3.95 29.95 -3.19
CA LEU A 87 -5.00 30.45 -2.29
C LEU A 87 -6.11 31.17 -3.08
N THR A 88 -7.19 30.45 -3.35
CA THR A 88 -8.50 31.04 -3.63
C THR A 88 -9.52 30.28 -2.82
N THR A 89 -10.06 30.99 -1.83
CA THR A 89 -11.35 30.74 -1.20
C THR A 89 -12.37 30.35 -2.26
N ASP A 90 -12.89 29.12 -2.20
CA ASP A 90 -14.30 28.77 -2.40
C ASP A 90 -14.48 27.25 -2.22
N GLY A 91 -14.67 26.85 -0.95
CA GLY A 91 -15.64 25.82 -0.50
C GLY A 91 -15.63 24.36 -0.99
N GLU A 92 -14.93 23.95 -2.05
CA GLU A 92 -15.15 22.61 -2.65
C GLU A 92 -14.03 21.57 -2.40
N ASP A 93 -12.80 21.98 -2.06
CA ASP A 93 -11.65 21.05 -1.88
C ASP A 93 -11.55 20.40 -0.50
N VAL A 94 -12.35 20.82 0.47
CA VAL A 94 -12.32 20.27 1.85
C VAL A 94 -13.04 18.92 1.93
N LEU A 95 -13.90 18.60 0.95
CA LEU A 95 -14.73 17.38 0.98
C LEU A 95 -13.97 16.11 0.52
N ALA A 96 -12.93 16.23 -0.30
CA ALA A 96 -12.19 15.07 -0.82
C ALA A 96 -11.21 14.46 0.19
N ALA A 97 -10.75 15.25 1.18
CA ALA A 97 -9.85 14.77 2.21
C ALA A 97 -10.52 13.70 3.09
N ASP A 98 -11.81 13.88 3.40
CA ASP A 98 -12.54 13.03 4.36
C ASP A 98 -13.31 11.87 3.70
N GLU A 99 -13.21 11.70 2.38
CA GLU A 99 -13.78 10.54 1.70
C GLU A 99 -12.89 9.29 1.85
N PRO A 100 -13.49 8.09 1.90
CA PRO A 100 -12.71 6.86 1.90
C PRO A 100 -11.88 6.71 0.61
N GLN A 101 -10.58 6.44 0.77
CA GLN A 101 -9.65 6.28 -0.36
C GLN A 101 -8.93 4.94 -0.28
N GLN A 102 -8.38 4.44 -1.39
CA GLN A 102 -7.51 3.26 -1.31
C GLN A 102 -6.29 3.56 -0.46
N THR A 103 -5.85 2.61 0.37
CA THR A 103 -4.76 2.82 1.33
C THR A 103 -3.47 3.33 0.65
N ALA A 104 -3.15 2.83 -0.55
CA ALA A 104 -2.00 3.29 -1.32
C ALA A 104 -2.05 4.78 -1.70
N ALA A 105 -3.24 5.35 -1.87
CA ALA A 105 -3.44 6.75 -2.23
C ALA A 105 -3.68 7.64 -0.99
N GLY A 106 -4.47 7.15 -0.03
CA GLY A 106 -4.92 7.96 1.11
C GLY A 106 -3.92 8.10 2.26
N LEU A 107 -3.03 7.11 2.48
CA LEU A 107 -2.13 7.15 3.64
C LEU A 107 -0.97 8.15 3.48
N GLY A 108 -0.46 8.33 2.26
CA GLY A 108 0.70 9.20 1.98
C GLY A 108 0.45 10.66 2.37
N PRO A 109 -0.58 11.33 1.84
CA PRO A 109 -0.89 12.72 2.17
C PRO A 109 -1.07 12.96 3.67
N ARG A 110 -1.79 12.05 4.36
CA ARG A 110 -2.02 12.14 5.81
C ARG A 110 -0.74 11.99 6.62
N LEU A 111 0.20 11.15 6.17
CA LEU A 111 1.51 11.09 6.78
C LEU A 111 2.30 12.38 6.53
N ILE A 112 2.24 12.99 5.34
CA ILE A 112 2.91 14.27 5.09
C ILE A 112 2.45 15.32 6.11
N GLU A 113 1.13 15.50 6.26
CA GLU A 113 0.52 16.38 7.28
C GLU A 113 1.01 16.04 8.70
N ALA A 114 0.98 14.76 9.07
CA ALA A 114 1.43 14.33 10.39
C ALA A 114 2.92 14.62 10.65
N PHE A 115 3.76 14.61 9.62
CA PHE A 115 5.20 14.88 9.73
C PHE A 115 5.54 16.38 9.77
N GLU A 116 4.61 17.28 9.44
CA GLU A 116 4.79 18.72 9.60
C GLU A 116 4.81 19.17 11.07
N GLU A 117 4.25 18.35 11.97
CA GLU A 117 4.26 18.60 13.41
C GLU A 117 5.66 18.38 14.03
N PRO A 118 6.04 19.17 15.07
CA PRO A 118 7.32 18.99 15.77
C PRO A 118 7.47 17.60 16.41
N HIS A 119 6.35 17.02 16.86
CA HIS A 119 6.32 15.74 17.58
C HIS A 119 5.44 14.72 16.87
N VAL A 120 6.05 13.96 15.97
CA VAL A 120 5.36 12.96 15.16
C VAL A 120 5.15 11.67 15.96
N ARG A 121 3.91 11.20 16.01
CA ARG A 121 3.53 9.90 16.57
C ARG A 121 2.69 9.12 15.57
N ILE A 122 3.13 7.91 15.25
CA ILE A 122 2.40 6.98 14.40
C ILE A 122 2.23 5.66 15.14
N ASP A 123 0.98 5.28 15.37
CA ASP A 123 0.62 3.97 15.92
C ASP A 123 -0.10 3.17 14.82
N ALA A 124 0.36 1.95 14.53
CA ALA A 124 -0.16 1.16 13.41
C ALA A 124 -0.47 -0.29 13.79
N VAL A 125 -1.61 -0.80 13.32
CA VAL A 125 -1.98 -2.23 13.37
C VAL A 125 -2.21 -2.73 11.95
N SER A 126 -1.50 -3.78 11.55
CA SER A 126 -1.60 -4.34 10.20
C SER A 126 -1.00 -5.75 10.14
N LEU A 127 -1.22 -6.48 9.04
CA LEU A 127 -0.56 -7.78 8.81
C LEU A 127 0.95 -7.65 8.61
N THR A 128 1.36 -6.63 7.85
CA THR A 128 2.76 -6.30 7.56
C THR A 128 2.92 -4.78 7.59
N ALA A 129 4.16 -4.29 7.61
CA ALA A 129 4.45 -2.85 7.51
C ALA A 129 4.52 -2.32 6.06
N GLU A 130 4.08 -3.09 5.07
CA GLU A 130 4.24 -2.78 3.64
C GLU A 130 3.68 -1.41 3.25
N SER A 131 2.38 -1.18 3.44
CA SER A 131 1.77 0.08 2.99
C SER A 131 2.25 1.29 3.78
N LEU A 132 2.68 1.11 5.04
CA LEU A 132 3.32 2.17 5.81
C LEU A 132 4.68 2.52 5.19
N ASN A 133 5.49 1.52 4.80
CA ASN A 133 6.76 1.78 4.11
C ASN A 133 6.56 2.54 2.80
N MET A 134 5.54 2.17 2.01
CA MET A 134 5.23 2.87 0.76
C MET A 134 4.84 4.33 1.02
N ALA A 135 3.93 4.56 1.96
CA ALA A 135 3.42 5.89 2.27
C ALA A 135 4.46 6.80 2.94
N LEU A 136 5.48 6.24 3.61
CA LEU A 136 6.58 7.00 4.20
C LEU A 136 7.61 7.52 3.19
N ALA A 137 7.58 7.07 1.94
CA ALA A 137 8.60 7.45 0.95
C ALA A 137 8.71 8.96 0.77
N GLU A 138 7.57 9.64 0.61
CA GLU A 138 7.52 11.09 0.39
C GLU A 138 7.83 11.91 1.66
N PRO A 139 7.22 11.67 2.84
CA PRO A 139 7.60 12.35 4.08
C PRO A 139 9.12 12.28 4.34
N LEU A 140 9.74 11.11 4.13
CA LEU A 140 11.18 10.95 4.31
C LEU A 140 12.00 11.75 3.29
N GLN A 141 11.52 11.90 2.04
CA GLN A 141 12.16 12.75 1.04
C GLN A 141 12.03 14.24 1.42
N LEU A 142 10.87 14.67 1.91
CA LEU A 142 10.65 16.04 2.38
C LEU A 142 11.57 16.39 3.56
N ILE A 143 11.77 15.46 4.48
CA ILE A 143 12.75 15.62 5.58
C ILE A 143 14.19 15.69 5.05
N ARG A 144 14.56 14.82 4.10
CA ARG A 144 15.90 14.84 3.49
C ARG A 144 16.19 16.14 2.76
N SER A 145 15.20 16.72 2.08
CA SER A 145 15.32 18.03 1.43
C SER A 145 15.25 19.21 2.41
N GLY A 146 14.81 18.98 3.64
CA GLY A 146 14.67 20.02 4.67
C GLY A 146 13.40 20.85 4.54
N ARG A 147 12.43 20.40 3.75
CA ARG A 147 11.10 21.03 3.64
C ARG A 147 10.23 20.77 4.88
N ILE A 148 10.46 19.65 5.54
CA ILE A 148 9.82 19.25 6.80
C ILE A 148 10.91 18.89 7.80
N THR A 149 10.77 19.33 9.06
CA THR A 149 11.83 19.22 10.08
C THR A 149 11.26 18.89 11.46
N PRO A 150 10.73 17.68 11.67
CA PRO A 150 10.22 17.28 12.98
C PRO A 150 11.38 17.14 13.97
N GLU A 151 11.12 17.40 15.24
CA GLU A 151 12.09 17.25 16.31
C GLU A 151 12.15 15.79 16.77
N THR A 152 10.98 15.13 16.85
CA THR A 152 10.85 13.75 17.31
C THR A 152 9.93 12.94 16.41
N VAL A 153 10.26 11.67 16.19
CA VAL A 153 9.44 10.71 15.44
C VAL A 153 9.32 9.43 16.23
N LYS A 154 8.11 9.12 16.71
CA LYS A 154 7.81 7.88 17.43
C LYS A 154 6.85 7.00 16.63
N VAL A 155 7.27 5.79 16.33
CA VAL A 155 6.48 4.83 15.55
C VAL A 155 6.33 3.52 16.32
N ARG A 156 5.09 3.11 16.57
CA ARG A 156 4.72 1.84 17.21
C ARG A 156 3.90 1.02 16.23
N VAL A 157 4.35 -0.20 15.91
CA VAL A 157 3.63 -1.08 14.98
C VAL A 157 3.32 -2.41 15.64
N MET A 158 2.08 -2.85 15.52
CA MET A 158 1.63 -4.18 15.92
C MET A 158 1.32 -5.02 14.68
N VAL A 159 2.00 -6.16 14.57
CA VAL A 159 1.82 -7.15 13.49
C VAL A 159 1.57 -8.53 14.09
N PRO A 160 0.97 -9.50 13.38
CA PRO A 160 0.74 -10.83 13.93
C PRO A 160 2.03 -11.54 14.36
N SER A 161 1.94 -12.36 15.40
CA SER A 161 3.04 -13.21 15.87
C SER A 161 3.52 -14.19 14.80
N ARG A 162 4.80 -14.59 14.88
CA ARG A 162 5.35 -15.63 14.00
C ARG A 162 4.81 -17.02 14.29
N ASP A 163 4.34 -17.23 15.52
CA ASP A 163 3.86 -18.54 15.99
C ASP A 163 2.33 -18.66 15.86
N LEU A 164 1.69 -17.72 15.17
CA LEU A 164 0.25 -17.67 15.02
C LEU A 164 -0.19 -18.55 13.84
N ASP A 165 -1.21 -19.38 14.05
CA ASP A 165 -2.00 -19.96 12.96
C ASP A 165 -2.90 -18.85 12.37
N LEU A 166 -2.54 -18.35 11.19
CA LEU A 166 -3.17 -17.19 10.59
C LEU A 166 -4.55 -17.52 10.04
N ALA A 167 -5.51 -16.62 10.27
CA ALA A 167 -6.78 -16.65 9.56
C ALA A 167 -6.57 -16.35 8.06
N PHE A 168 -5.59 -15.49 7.76
CA PHE A 168 -5.08 -15.16 6.43
C PHE A 168 -3.71 -14.45 6.56
N PRO A 169 -2.82 -14.56 5.57
CA PRO A 169 -2.91 -15.47 4.44
C PRO A 169 -2.84 -16.94 4.86
N ARG A 170 -3.60 -17.80 4.18
CA ARG A 170 -3.55 -19.27 4.34
C ARG A 170 -3.90 -19.96 3.03
N PRO A 171 -3.53 -21.23 2.82
CA PRO A 171 -3.99 -22.00 1.67
C PRO A 171 -5.52 -22.03 1.59
N ALA A 172 -6.05 -21.96 0.37
CA ALA A 172 -7.47 -22.06 0.11
C ALA A 172 -7.98 -23.50 0.25
N GLU A 173 -7.11 -24.48 0.01
CA GLU A 173 -7.37 -25.91 0.18
C GLU A 173 -6.32 -26.50 1.14
N GLU A 174 -6.74 -27.43 2.00
CA GLU A 174 -5.84 -28.10 2.96
C GLU A 174 -5.12 -29.27 2.30
N GLU A 175 -4.22 -28.98 1.35
CA GLU A 175 -3.25 -29.95 0.88
C GLU A 175 -2.04 -30.03 1.83
N SER A 176 -1.44 -31.21 1.92
CA SER A 176 -0.40 -31.49 2.92
C SER A 176 0.90 -30.74 2.62
N GLY A 177 1.21 -29.69 3.37
CA GLY A 177 2.49 -28.96 3.30
C GLY A 177 2.37 -27.48 2.88
N ASP A 178 1.29 -27.10 2.19
CA ASP A 178 1.10 -25.74 1.66
C ASP A 178 0.91 -24.71 2.77
N GLY A 179 0.33 -25.11 3.91
CA GLY A 179 0.14 -24.23 5.07
C GLY A 179 1.44 -23.66 5.60
N GLN A 180 2.48 -24.48 5.68
CA GLN A 180 3.80 -24.05 6.13
C GLN A 180 4.46 -23.11 5.12
N LEU A 181 4.33 -23.41 3.82
CA LEU A 181 4.89 -22.59 2.74
C LEU A 181 4.29 -21.17 2.73
N VAL A 182 2.97 -21.05 2.77
CA VAL A 182 2.27 -19.74 2.78
C VAL A 182 2.63 -18.95 4.03
N HIS A 183 2.69 -19.61 5.19
CA HIS A 183 3.06 -18.98 6.45
C HIS A 183 4.50 -18.47 6.44
N ASP A 184 5.45 -19.28 5.96
CA ASP A 184 6.87 -18.92 5.89
C ASP A 184 7.12 -17.76 4.92
N HIS A 185 6.41 -17.74 3.78
CA HIS A 185 6.44 -16.62 2.84
C HIS A 185 5.92 -15.32 3.47
N TRP A 186 4.73 -15.36 4.10
CA TRP A 186 4.21 -14.20 4.84
C TRP A 186 5.16 -13.75 5.94
N LEU A 187 5.74 -14.68 6.70
CA LEU A 187 6.66 -14.40 7.79
C LEU A 187 7.91 -13.68 7.28
N SER A 188 8.44 -14.11 6.14
CA SER A 188 9.54 -13.43 5.44
C SER A 188 9.16 -12.00 5.06
N LEU A 189 8.02 -11.80 4.39
CA LEU A 189 7.53 -10.47 4.00
C LEU A 189 7.34 -9.56 5.23
N ARG A 190 6.66 -10.03 6.27
CA ARG A 190 6.43 -9.29 7.51
C ARG A 190 7.76 -8.84 8.15
N ASN A 191 8.74 -9.74 8.24
CA ASN A 191 10.05 -9.44 8.81
C ASN A 191 10.81 -8.42 7.96
N ASN A 192 10.84 -8.61 6.64
CA ASN A 192 11.50 -7.71 5.70
C ASN A 192 10.91 -6.30 5.77
N HIS A 193 9.58 -6.15 5.72
CA HIS A 193 8.94 -4.85 5.82
C HIS A 193 9.19 -4.18 7.18
N GLY A 194 9.18 -4.93 8.28
CA GLY A 194 9.51 -4.38 9.59
C GLY A 194 10.98 -3.94 9.71
N ALA A 195 11.90 -4.65 9.05
CA ALA A 195 13.32 -4.30 9.03
C ALA A 195 13.56 -3.03 8.20
N VAL A 196 12.95 -2.93 7.02
CA VAL A 196 12.97 -1.74 6.15
C VAL A 196 12.42 -0.53 6.89
N LEU A 197 11.24 -0.64 7.52
CA LEU A 197 10.62 0.46 8.28
C LEU A 197 11.57 1.03 9.33
N ARG A 198 12.15 0.13 10.14
CA ARG A 198 13.05 0.49 11.22
C ARG A 198 14.32 1.15 10.69
N HIS A 199 14.88 0.63 9.61
CA HIS A 199 16.08 1.19 8.99
C HIS A 199 15.81 2.59 8.41
N SER A 200 14.76 2.73 7.60
CA SER A 200 14.37 3.98 6.93
C SER A 200 14.17 5.12 7.91
N LEU A 201 13.40 4.88 8.99
CA LEU A 201 13.16 5.91 10.01
C LEU A 201 14.40 6.22 10.84
N ARG A 202 15.16 5.19 11.27
CA ARG A 202 16.38 5.44 12.07
C ARG A 202 17.48 6.16 11.29
N SER A 203 17.48 6.08 9.96
CA SER A 203 18.40 6.85 9.11
C SER A 203 18.23 8.38 9.26
N LEU A 204 17.09 8.84 9.77
CA LEU A 204 16.87 10.26 10.06
C LEU A 204 17.73 10.76 11.25
N ARG A 205 18.02 9.90 12.24
CA ARG A 205 18.88 10.24 13.39
C ARG A 205 20.26 10.69 12.94
N SER A 206 20.89 9.90 12.08
CA SER A 206 22.27 10.15 11.62
C SER A 206 22.38 11.34 10.68
N THR A 207 21.29 11.69 9.99
CA THR A 207 21.34 12.66 8.88
C THR A 207 20.84 14.05 9.31
N ARG A 208 19.96 14.13 10.32
CA ARG A 208 19.27 15.37 10.71
C ARG A 208 19.19 15.62 12.22
N GLY A 209 19.71 14.73 13.07
CA GLY A 209 19.65 14.89 14.52
C GLY A 209 18.24 14.76 15.14
N ILE A 210 17.29 14.21 14.38
CA ILE A 210 15.91 13.95 14.82
C ILE A 210 15.90 12.80 15.83
N ASP A 211 15.18 12.92 16.95
CA ASP A 211 15.03 11.77 17.86
C ASP A 211 13.97 10.80 17.34
N VAL A 212 14.40 9.58 16.99
CA VAL A 212 13.55 8.58 16.34
C VAL A 212 13.38 7.29 17.14
N GLU A 213 12.22 7.04 17.69
CA GLU A 213 11.88 5.75 18.33
C GLU A 213 11.02 4.90 17.38
N VAL A 214 11.47 3.67 17.07
CA VAL A 214 10.67 2.71 16.29
C VAL A 214 10.62 1.39 17.02
N THR A 215 9.41 0.97 17.37
CA THR A 215 9.15 -0.26 18.11
C THR A 215 8.08 -1.08 17.39
N LEU A 216 8.36 -2.37 17.23
CA LEU A 216 7.39 -3.33 16.70
C LEU A 216 7.04 -4.35 17.77
N ARG A 217 5.77 -4.77 17.83
CA ARG A 217 5.27 -5.82 18.72
C ARG A 217 4.40 -6.83 17.96
N ALA A 218 4.37 -8.05 18.47
CA ALA A 218 3.63 -9.19 17.96
C ALA A 218 2.26 -9.30 18.63
N LEU A 219 1.19 -9.40 17.82
CA LEU A 219 -0.19 -9.66 18.25
C LEU A 219 -0.46 -11.17 18.34
N PRO A 220 -1.27 -11.62 19.30
CA PRO A 220 -1.67 -13.02 19.42
C PRO A 220 -2.87 -13.40 18.53
N PHE A 221 -3.25 -12.56 17.57
CA PHE A 221 -4.36 -12.81 16.65
C PHE A 221 -4.11 -12.16 15.28
N THR A 222 -4.86 -12.62 14.27
CA THR A 222 -4.84 -12.03 12.93
C THR A 222 -5.74 -10.79 12.97
N PRO A 223 -5.22 -9.56 12.82
CA PRO A 223 -6.03 -8.37 12.89
C PRO A 223 -7.02 -8.36 11.70
N PRO A 224 -8.33 -8.23 11.94
CA PRO A 224 -9.33 -8.22 10.87
C PRO A 224 -9.36 -6.87 10.12
N VAL A 225 -8.61 -5.90 10.61
CA VAL A 225 -8.60 -4.51 10.16
C VAL A 225 -7.16 -4.02 10.11
N LYS A 226 -6.97 -2.94 9.38
CA LYS A 226 -5.80 -2.10 9.43
C LYS A 226 -6.18 -0.78 10.09
N LEU A 227 -5.30 -0.29 10.95
CA LEU A 227 -5.50 0.97 11.66
C LEU A 227 -4.18 1.76 11.66
N TYR A 228 -4.25 3.04 11.35
CA TYR A 228 -3.18 4.00 11.61
C TYR A 228 -3.72 5.13 12.47
N LEU A 229 -3.03 5.48 13.54
CA LEU A 229 -3.33 6.62 14.39
C LEU A 229 -2.20 7.62 14.24
N LEU A 230 -2.52 8.85 13.85
CA LEU A 230 -1.56 9.90 13.55
C LEU A 230 -1.70 11.01 14.58
N ASN A 231 -0.60 11.31 15.27
CA ASN A 231 -0.44 12.40 16.25
C ASN A 231 -1.53 12.50 17.35
N GLY A 232 -2.30 11.43 17.56
CA GLY A 232 -3.46 11.42 18.46
C GLY A 232 -4.67 12.23 17.96
N SER A 233 -4.61 12.76 16.73
CA SER A 233 -5.63 13.63 16.15
C SER A 233 -6.44 12.98 15.02
N GLU A 234 -5.92 11.89 14.44
CA GLU A 234 -6.56 11.21 13.32
C GLU A 234 -6.43 9.69 13.44
N ALA A 235 -7.49 8.99 13.04
CA ALA A 235 -7.52 7.56 12.87
C ALA A 235 -7.90 7.22 11.42
N LEU A 236 -7.06 6.43 10.76
CA LEU A 236 -7.27 5.91 9.41
C LEU A 236 -7.53 4.41 9.52
N PHE A 237 -8.77 3.99 9.26
CA PHE A 237 -9.23 2.64 9.50
C PHE A 237 -9.60 1.93 8.19
N ALA A 238 -9.22 0.67 8.01
CA ALA A 238 -9.58 -0.11 6.83
C ALA A 238 -9.93 -1.55 7.18
N PHE A 239 -10.91 -2.12 6.48
CA PHE A 239 -11.24 -3.54 6.58
C PHE A 239 -10.35 -4.37 5.66
N TYR A 240 -9.90 -5.52 6.16
CA TYR A 240 -9.32 -6.53 5.28
C TYR A 240 -10.42 -7.36 4.63
N ILE A 241 -10.56 -7.23 3.31
CA ILE A 241 -11.48 -8.04 2.52
C ILE A 241 -10.71 -9.29 2.06
N VAL A 242 -11.08 -10.44 2.62
CA VAL A 242 -10.48 -11.73 2.27
C VAL A 242 -10.99 -12.17 0.90
N THR A 243 -10.07 -12.49 0.01
CA THR A 243 -10.36 -13.00 -1.33
C THR A 243 -9.54 -14.26 -1.60
N LYS A 244 -10.07 -15.15 -2.44
CA LYS A 244 -9.28 -16.25 -2.99
C LYS A 244 -8.46 -15.72 -4.17
N ARG A 245 -7.15 -15.93 -4.16
CA ARG A 245 -6.25 -15.55 -5.27
C ARG A 245 -5.16 -16.58 -5.47
N GLU A 246 -4.64 -16.64 -6.69
CA GLU A 246 -3.41 -17.37 -7.00
C GLU A 246 -2.22 -16.45 -6.71
N GLU A 247 -1.24 -16.95 -5.96
CA GLU A 247 0.04 -16.28 -5.71
C GLU A 247 1.19 -17.20 -6.10
N GLN A 248 2.25 -16.64 -6.70
CA GLN A 248 3.47 -17.38 -6.98
C GLN A 248 4.38 -17.32 -5.73
N ILE A 249 4.53 -18.43 -5.02
CA ILE A 249 5.42 -18.56 -3.86
C ILE A 249 6.55 -19.52 -4.23
N ASP A 250 7.80 -19.05 -4.22
CA ASP A 250 8.98 -19.82 -4.61
C ASP A 250 8.81 -20.55 -5.96
N ASP A 251 8.36 -19.82 -6.98
CA ASP A 251 8.06 -20.34 -8.32
C ASP A 251 6.98 -21.44 -8.36
N THR A 252 6.23 -21.64 -7.28
CA THR A 252 5.09 -22.56 -7.21
C THR A 252 3.78 -21.76 -7.10
N PRO A 253 2.80 -21.97 -7.99
CA PRO A 253 1.50 -21.32 -7.85
C PRO A 253 0.77 -21.91 -6.65
N GLN A 254 0.17 -21.04 -5.85
CA GLN A 254 -0.56 -21.39 -4.63
C GLN A 254 -1.90 -20.66 -4.63
N GLU A 255 -3.00 -21.39 -4.51
CA GLU A 255 -4.30 -20.76 -4.26
C GLU A 255 -4.44 -20.47 -2.76
N ILE A 256 -4.56 -19.19 -2.40
CA ILE A 256 -4.60 -18.74 -1.02
C ILE A 256 -5.84 -17.88 -0.74
N PHE A 257 -6.33 -17.94 0.49
CA PHE A 257 -7.14 -16.87 1.06
C PHE A 257 -6.23 -15.79 1.59
N ASP A 258 -6.32 -14.60 1.02
CA ASP A 258 -5.44 -13.47 1.37
C ASP A 258 -6.18 -12.13 1.25
N VAL A 259 -5.52 -11.04 1.62
CA VAL A 259 -6.07 -9.69 1.67
C VAL A 259 -5.15 -8.72 0.93
N LEU A 260 -5.71 -7.96 -0.02
CA LEU A 260 -4.95 -6.95 -0.75
C LEU A 260 -4.81 -5.67 0.08
N GLY A 261 -3.84 -5.66 0.98
CA GLY A 261 -3.70 -4.62 2.02
C GLY A 261 -3.43 -3.20 1.52
N SER A 262 -2.90 -3.03 0.31
CA SER A 262 -2.73 -1.72 -0.35
C SER A 262 -4.02 -1.20 -0.98
N ASN A 263 -4.93 -2.11 -1.35
CA ASN A 263 -6.17 -1.81 -2.07
C ASN A 263 -7.36 -1.67 -1.11
N SER A 264 -7.15 -1.95 0.18
CA SER A 264 -8.16 -1.73 1.22
C SER A 264 -8.58 -0.27 1.27
N MET A 265 -9.88 -0.03 1.38
CA MET A 265 -10.43 1.31 1.54
C MET A 265 -10.17 1.82 2.96
N LEU A 266 -9.51 2.97 3.04
CA LEU A 266 -9.11 3.67 4.24
C LEU A 266 -10.14 4.77 4.54
N PHE A 267 -10.78 4.67 5.69
CA PHE A 267 -11.79 5.58 6.19
C PHE A 267 -11.12 6.54 7.19
N PRO A 268 -11.07 7.85 6.91
CA PRO A 268 -10.54 8.83 7.83
C PRO A 268 -11.55 9.20 8.92
N PHE A 269 -11.04 9.43 10.13
CA PHE A 269 -11.76 9.96 11.28
C PHE A 269 -10.84 10.97 11.96
N GLY A 270 -11.24 12.23 12.04
CA GLY A 270 -10.43 13.30 12.62
C GLY A 270 -11.11 13.98 13.81
N LEU A 271 -10.32 14.59 14.70
CA LEU A 271 -10.86 15.41 15.80
C LEU A 271 -11.65 16.66 15.33
N GLY A 272 -11.61 16.99 14.03
CA GLY A 272 -12.44 18.03 13.40
C GLY A 272 -13.75 17.53 12.77
N GLY A 273 -13.96 16.20 12.70
CA GLY A 273 -15.13 15.56 12.07
C GLY A 273 -16.38 15.51 12.95
N GLY A 274 -16.34 16.16 14.12
CA GLY A 274 -17.41 16.18 15.11
C GLY A 274 -17.36 15.02 16.10
N ALA A 275 -18.32 15.01 17.04
CA ALA A 275 -18.27 14.17 18.24
C ALA A 275 -18.13 12.65 17.98
N ARG A 276 -18.65 12.14 16.85
CA ARG A 276 -18.52 10.73 16.48
C ARG A 276 -17.07 10.37 16.14
N ASP A 277 -16.43 11.19 15.32
CA ASP A 277 -15.07 10.93 14.84
C ASP A 277 -14.08 11.15 15.98
N GLU A 278 -14.29 12.19 16.79
CA GLU A 278 -13.53 12.42 18.03
C GLU A 278 -13.58 11.21 18.97
N ALA A 279 -14.79 10.64 19.17
CA ALA A 279 -14.95 9.44 19.96
C ALA A 279 -14.26 8.23 19.32
N PHE A 280 -14.32 8.09 17.99
CA PHE A 280 -13.64 6.99 17.30
C PHE A 280 -12.11 7.07 17.45
N VAL A 281 -11.51 8.24 17.23
CA VAL A 281 -10.05 8.45 17.41
C VAL A 281 -9.64 8.11 18.84
N THR A 282 -10.39 8.62 19.83
CA THR A 282 -10.11 8.37 21.26
C THR A 282 -10.19 6.89 21.59
N GLN A 283 -11.29 6.22 21.21
CA GLN A 283 -11.49 4.79 21.48
C GLN A 283 -10.49 3.90 20.72
N ALA A 284 -10.12 4.26 19.50
CA ALA A 284 -9.12 3.55 18.73
C ALA A 284 -7.72 3.67 19.36
N GLN A 285 -7.37 4.84 19.91
CA GLN A 285 -6.13 5.05 20.65
C GLN A 285 -6.12 4.25 21.96
N GLU A 286 -7.20 4.28 22.75
CA GLU A 286 -7.35 3.47 23.96
C GLU A 286 -7.24 1.97 23.67
N TRP A 287 -7.89 1.50 22.61
CA TRP A 287 -7.79 0.12 22.15
C TRP A 287 -6.36 -0.25 21.76
N PHE A 288 -5.69 0.60 20.98
CA PHE A 288 -4.29 0.40 20.60
C PHE A 288 -3.39 0.29 21.84
N ASP A 289 -3.52 1.24 22.78
CA ASP A 289 -2.70 1.28 23.98
C ASP A 289 -2.98 0.11 24.92
N GLY A 290 -4.24 -0.33 25.01
CA GLY A 290 -4.64 -1.53 25.72
C GLY A 290 -3.95 -2.77 25.17
N LEU A 291 -4.01 -3.00 23.85
CA LEU A 291 -3.31 -4.10 23.18
C LEU A 291 -1.79 -3.99 23.36
N TRP A 292 -1.25 -2.79 23.14
CA TRP A 292 0.19 -2.52 23.24
C TRP A 292 0.72 -2.85 24.64
N GLY A 293 0.03 -2.42 25.69
CA GLY A 293 0.44 -2.58 27.08
C GLY A 293 0.20 -3.97 27.67
N THR A 294 -0.66 -4.80 27.06
CA THR A 294 -1.09 -6.08 27.64
C THR A 294 -0.74 -7.29 26.77
N LEU A 295 -1.35 -7.39 25.59
CA LEU A 295 -1.30 -8.59 24.74
C LEU A 295 -0.11 -8.60 23.79
N ALA A 296 0.33 -7.43 23.34
CA ALA A 296 1.38 -7.31 22.33
C ALA A 296 2.77 -7.52 22.95
N LYS A 297 3.55 -8.45 22.37
CA LYS A 297 4.90 -8.83 22.87
C LYS A 297 6.00 -8.30 21.97
N GLY A 298 7.23 -8.17 22.47
CA GLY A 298 8.37 -7.81 21.62
C GLY A 298 8.55 -8.80 20.45
N ILE A 299 8.90 -8.29 19.27
CA ILE A 299 9.11 -9.12 18.06
C ILE A 299 10.57 -9.17 17.64
N THR A 300 11.00 -10.33 17.14
CA THR A 300 12.30 -10.53 16.48
C THR A 300 12.07 -10.55 14.97
N LEU A 301 12.79 -9.71 14.23
CA LEU A 301 12.67 -9.61 12.76
C LEU A 301 13.75 -10.41 12.01
N GLY A 302 14.26 -11.49 12.60
CA GLY A 302 15.24 -12.38 11.96
C GLY A 302 14.56 -13.51 11.20
N SER A 303 15.29 -14.06 10.23
CA SER A 303 15.03 -15.38 9.61
C SER A 303 15.00 -16.46 10.69
#